data_AF-A0A1V5VJ64-F1
#
_entry.id   AF-A0A1V5VJ64-F1
#
_cell.length_a   1.000
_cell.length_b   1.000
_cell.length_c   1.000
_cell.angle_alpha   90.00
_cell.angle_beta   90.00
_cell.angle_gamma   90.00
#
_symmetry.space_group_name_H-M   'P 1'
#
loop_
_entity.id
_entity.type
_entity.pdbx_description
1 polymer ?
#
loop_
_entity_poly.entity_id
_entity_poly.type
_entity_poly.pdbx_seq_one_letter_code
_entity_poly.pdbx_strand_id
1 'polypeptide(L)'
;MTLQDLIADAIDEGLECAAGIHLDREAVISTDDQQSAAWIAFLTRAGFAFSNPISCYAIPGGTACEATDASGRRVVLRMLRDNNERRAA
;
A
#
# COMPACT_ATOMS: atom_id res chain seq x y z
N MET A 1 -3.95 -9.13 -14.66
CA MET A 1 -3.21 -8.96 -13.39
C MET A 1 -4.21 -8.82 -12.27
N THR A 2 -4.21 -9.75 -11.32
CA THR A 2 -5.01 -9.65 -10.09
C THR A 2 -4.36 -8.68 -9.10
N LEU A 3 -5.04 -8.35 -7.99
CA LEU A 3 -4.41 -7.56 -6.92
C LEU A 3 -3.35 -8.37 -6.15
N GLN A 4 -3.46 -9.70 -6.16
CA GLN A 4 -2.44 -10.58 -5.61
C GLN A 4 -1.17 -10.55 -6.45
N ASP A 5 -1.29 -10.62 -7.78
CA ASP A 5 -0.16 -10.51 -8.70
C ASP A 5 0.54 -9.15 -8.54
N LEU A 6 -0.23 -8.06 -8.40
CA LEU A 6 0.30 -6.71 -8.16
C LEU A 6 1.19 -6.64 -6.90
N ILE A 7 0.77 -7.30 -5.81
CA ILE A 7 1.55 -7.34 -4.57
C ILE A 7 2.81 -8.20 -4.75
N ALA A 8 2.71 -9.32 -5.46
CA ALA A 8 3.86 -10.16 -5.76
C ALA A 8 4.91 -9.41 -6.59
N ASP A 9 4.49 -8.70 -7.64
CA ASP A 9 5.36 -7.88 -8.48
C ASP A 9 6.09 -6.79 -7.65
N ALA A 10 5.39 -6.16 -6.71
CA ALA A 10 6.00 -5.17 -5.81
C ALA A 10 7.09 -5.79 -4.91
N ILE A 11 6.84 -6.99 -4.38
CA ILE A 11 7.80 -7.72 -3.55
C ILE A 11 9.02 -8.15 -4.37
N ASP A 12 8.81 -8.61 -5.61
CA ASP A 12 9.87 -8.94 -6.55
C ASP A 12 10.73 -7.70 -6.92
N GLU A 13 10.15 -6.50 -6.90
CA GLU A 13 10.86 -5.22 -7.00
C GLU A 13 11.54 -4.75 -5.69
N GLY A 14 11.42 -5.53 -4.61
CA GLY A 14 12.06 -5.28 -3.32
C GLY A 14 11.26 -4.42 -2.35
N LEU A 15 9.96 -4.18 -2.60
CA LEU A 15 9.10 -3.49 -1.64
C LEU A 15 8.68 -4.45 -0.53
N GLU A 16 8.85 -4.02 0.71
CA GLU A 16 8.41 -4.78 1.88
C GLU A 16 6.97 -4.39 2.27
N CYS A 17 6.18 -5.39 2.70
CA CYS A 17 4.90 -5.16 3.36
C CYS A 17 4.78 -6.01 4.63
N ALA A 18 4.19 -5.44 5.68
CA ALA A 18 3.87 -6.09 6.94
C ALA A 18 2.70 -7.08 6.81
N ALA A 19 1.71 -6.70 6.00
CA ALA A 19 0.51 -7.48 5.76
C ALA A 19 -0.16 -7.03 4.45
N GLY A 20 -0.58 -7.99 3.66
CA GLY A 20 -1.44 -7.81 2.50
C GLY A 20 -2.73 -8.60 2.68
N ILE A 21 -3.87 -7.91 2.79
CA ILE A 21 -5.20 -8.56 2.74
C ILE A 21 -5.78 -8.23 1.37
N HIS A 22 -6.17 -9.26 0.61
CA HIS A 22 -6.86 -9.07 -0.65
C HIS A 22 -8.31 -9.58 -0.57
N LEU A 23 -9.19 -8.82 -1.19
CA LEU A 23 -10.57 -9.13 -1.52
C LEU A 23 -10.72 -9.00 -3.05
N ASP A 24 -11.86 -9.40 -3.61
CA ASP A 24 -12.08 -9.43 -5.07
C ASP A 24 -11.73 -8.12 -5.81
N ARG A 25 -11.92 -6.96 -5.18
CA ARG A 25 -11.65 -5.63 -5.78
C ARG A 25 -10.85 -4.69 -4.88
N GLU A 26 -10.39 -5.16 -3.73
CA GLU A 26 -9.70 -4.34 -2.75
C GLU A 26 -8.45 -5.05 -2.23
N ALA A 27 -7.35 -4.31 -2.10
CA ALA A 27 -6.19 -4.77 -1.37
C ALA A 27 -5.81 -3.76 -0.29
N VAL A 28 -5.52 -4.27 0.90
CA VAL A 28 -5.00 -3.47 2.00
C VAL A 28 -3.54 -3.86 2.20
N ILE A 29 -2.64 -2.91 1.94
CA ILE A 29 -1.19 -3.08 2.03
C ILE A 29 -0.73 -2.30 3.24
N SER A 30 -0.11 -2.98 4.21
CA SER A 30 0.50 -2.32 5.36
C SER A 30 2.01 -2.27 5.18
N THR A 31 2.60 -1.10 5.32
CA THR A 31 4.02 -0.82 5.16
C THR A 31 4.51 0.12 6.27
N ASP A 32 5.81 0.29 6.41
CA ASP A 32 6.39 1.39 7.19
C ASP A 32 6.44 2.72 6.41
N ASP A 33 6.70 3.81 7.12
CA ASP A 33 6.81 5.15 6.56
C ASP A 33 7.98 5.29 5.56
N GLN A 34 9.06 4.51 5.73
CA GLN A 34 10.24 4.60 4.86
C GLN A 34 9.95 4.07 3.44
N GLN A 35 9.14 3.03 3.33
CA GLN A 35 8.75 2.39 2.07
C GLN A 35 7.49 3.03 1.45
N SER A 36 6.77 3.88 2.18
CA SER A 36 5.52 4.51 1.72
C SER A 36 5.63 5.21 0.36
N ALA A 37 6.71 5.97 0.15
CA ALA A 37 6.95 6.68 -1.11
C ALA A 37 7.22 5.71 -2.28
N ALA A 38 7.93 4.61 -2.02
CA ALA A 38 8.19 3.57 -3.02
C ALA A 38 6.89 2.85 -3.41
N TRP A 39 6.05 2.52 -2.44
CA TRP A 39 4.72 1.95 -2.68
C TRP A 39 3.82 2.88 -3.51
N ILE A 40 3.78 4.19 -3.19
CA ILE A 40 3.02 5.16 -3.98
C ILE A 40 3.53 5.23 -5.42
N ALA A 41 4.85 5.25 -5.62
CA ALA A 41 5.45 5.29 -6.96
C ALA A 41 5.15 4.01 -7.75
N PHE A 42 5.29 2.84 -7.13
CA PHE A 42 4.95 1.55 -7.74
C PHE A 42 3.48 1.51 -8.18
N LEU A 43 2.55 1.84 -7.27
CA LEU A 43 1.11 1.83 -7.54
C LEU A 43 0.74 2.80 -8.67
N THR A 44 1.37 3.98 -8.70
CA THR A 44 1.17 4.96 -9.78
C THR A 44 1.62 4.40 -11.13
N ARG A 45 2.78 3.74 -11.21
CA ARG A 45 3.24 3.09 -12.45
C ARG A 45 2.35 1.92 -12.85
N ALA A 46 1.80 1.19 -11.88
CA ALA A 46 0.84 0.11 -12.11
C ALA A 46 -0.56 0.59 -12.53
N GLY A 47 -0.77 1.91 -12.66
CA GLY A 47 -2.01 2.51 -13.14
C GLY A 47 -3.05 2.82 -12.06
N PHE A 48 -2.65 2.82 -10.78
CA PHE A 48 -3.49 3.30 -9.70
C PHE A 48 -3.32 4.80 -9.51
N ALA A 49 -4.43 5.52 -9.45
CA ALA A 49 -4.45 6.95 -9.21
C ALA A 49 -4.79 7.26 -7.75
N PHE A 50 -3.98 8.11 -7.13
CA PHE A 50 -4.28 8.76 -5.86
C PHE A 50 -4.99 10.10 -6.11
N SER A 51 -5.59 10.68 -5.08
CA SER A 51 -6.03 12.08 -5.15
C SER A 51 -4.85 13.03 -5.35
N ASN A 52 -5.10 14.23 -5.88
CA ASN A 52 -4.08 15.28 -6.03
C ASN A 52 -4.53 16.58 -5.33
N PRO A 53 -3.94 16.96 -4.18
CA PRO A 53 -2.85 16.27 -3.48
C PRO A 53 -3.29 14.91 -2.90
N ILE A 54 -2.32 14.02 -2.62
CA ILE A 54 -2.60 12.73 -1.98
C ILE A 54 -3.20 12.98 -0.61
N SER A 55 -4.43 12.52 -0.41
CA SER A 55 -5.16 12.65 0.85
C SER A 55 -4.89 11.43 1.70
N CYS A 56 -4.29 11.67 2.87
CA CYS A 56 -4.08 10.64 3.89
C CYS A 56 -5.03 10.90 5.06
N TYR A 57 -5.58 9.84 5.64
CA TYR A 57 -6.39 9.91 6.85
C TYR A 57 -5.76 9.10 7.99
N ALA A 58 -6.06 9.50 9.22
CA ALA A 58 -5.56 8.80 10.40
C ALA A 58 -6.26 7.45 10.58
N ILE A 59 -5.49 6.44 10.97
CA ILE A 59 -5.99 5.12 11.37
C ILE A 59 -5.35 4.71 12.70
N PRO A 60 -5.89 3.72 13.43
CA PRO A 60 -5.18 3.14 14.57
C PRO A 60 -3.78 2.64 14.15
N GLY A 61 -2.75 3.15 14.82
CA GLY A 61 -1.35 2.78 14.59
C GLY A 61 -0.66 3.46 13.39
N GLY A 62 -1.29 4.44 12.71
CA GLY A 62 -0.69 5.00 11.50
C GLY A 62 -1.55 6.01 10.73
N THR A 63 -1.28 6.08 9.43
CA THR A 63 -2.09 6.80 8.44
C THR A 63 -2.38 5.88 7.26
N ALA A 64 -3.37 6.23 6.44
CA ALA A 64 -3.65 5.50 5.21
C ALA A 64 -3.99 6.46 4.08
N CYS A 65 -3.64 6.07 2.86
CA CYS A 65 -4.09 6.69 1.62
C CYS A 65 -4.64 5.63 0.67
N GLU A 66 -5.41 6.08 -0.31
CA GLU A 66 -6.14 5.20 -1.21
C GLU A 66 -5.82 5.53 -2.65
N ALA A 67 -5.76 4.48 -3.46
CA ALA A 67 -5.62 4.59 -4.89
C ALA A 67 -6.62 3.67 -5.60
N THR A 68 -7.08 4.12 -6.77
CA THR A 68 -8.01 3.35 -7.61
C THR A 68 -7.51 3.26 -9.03
N ASP A 69 -7.68 2.12 -9.67
CA ASP A 69 -7.40 1.97 -11.10
C ASP A 69 -8.63 2.25 -11.98
N ALA A 70 -8.43 2.25 -13.31
CA ALA A 70 -9.50 2.48 -14.28
C ALA A 70 -10.62 1.43 -14.26
N SER A 71 -10.38 0.25 -13.67
CA SER A 71 -11.38 -0.81 -13.51
C SER A 71 -12.18 -0.69 -12.21
N GLY A 72 -11.85 0.29 -11.37
CA GLY A 72 -12.47 0.52 -10.07
C GLY A 72 -11.94 -0.39 -8.95
N ARG A 73 -10.80 -1.06 -9.15
CA ARG A 73 -10.11 -1.75 -8.06
C ARG A 73 -9.46 -0.72 -7.15
N ARG A 74 -9.49 -0.99 -5.85
CA ARG A 74 -8.98 -0.09 -4.80
C ARG A 74 -7.79 -0.71 -4.09
N VAL A 75 -6.78 0.11 -3.79
CA VAL A 75 -5.70 -0.23 -2.87
C VAL A 75 -5.73 0.76 -1.72
N VAL A 76 -5.73 0.26 -0.48
CA VAL A 76 -5.56 1.04 0.74
C VAL A 76 -4.13 0.82 1.23
N LEU A 77 -3.30 1.84 1.12
CA LEU A 77 -1.92 1.82 1.62
C LEU A 77 -1.89 2.36 3.05
N ARG A 78 -1.66 1.48 4.02
CA ARG A 78 -1.53 1.79 5.45
C ARG A 78 -0.06 1.96 5.80
N MET A 79 0.30 3.13 6.29
CA MET A 79 1.63 3.48 6.77
C MET A 79 1.62 3.39 8.30
N LEU A 80 2.21 2.32 8.84
CA LEU A 80 2.18 1.99 10.26
C LEU A 80 3.46 2.49 10.95
N ARG A 81 3.30 3.12 12.13
CA ARG A 81 4.42 3.73 12.88
C ARG A 81 5.36 2.70 13.49
N ASP A 82 4.84 1.52 13.86
CA ASP A 82 5.55 0.53 14.70
C ASP A 82 5.79 -0.83 14.01
N ASN A 83 6.21 -0.83 12.74
CA ASN A 83 6.65 -2.09 12.13
C ASN A 83 8.09 -2.49 12.56
N ASN A 84 8.88 -1.52 13.06
CA ASN A 84 10.25 -1.73 13.54
C ASN A 84 10.34 -2.11 15.03
N GLU A 85 9.40 -1.70 15.89
CA GLU A 85 9.51 -1.96 17.33
C GLU A 85 9.37 -3.45 17.70
N ARG A 86 8.65 -4.24 16.88
CA ARG A 86 8.57 -5.70 17.08
C ARG A 86 9.78 -6.50 16.62
N ARG A 87 10.72 -5.90 15.88
CA ARG A 87 11.99 -6.54 15.49
C ARG A 87 13.13 -6.25 16.48
N ALA A 88 12.94 -5.27 17.37
CA ALA A 88 13.95 -4.81 18.33
C ALA A 88 13.70 -5.30 19.78
N ALA A 89 12.71 -6.17 20.00
CA ALA A 89 12.39 -6.81 21.28
C ALA A 89 12.48 -8.34 21.16
#